data_AF-A0A7W8QGJ8-F1
#
_entry.id   AF-A0A7W8QGJ8-F1
#
_cell.length_a   1.000
_cell.length_b   1.000
_cell.length_c   1.000
_cell.angle_alpha   90.00
_cell.angle_beta   90.00
_cell.angle_gamma   90.00
#
_symmetry.space_group_name_H-M   'P 1'
#
loop_
_entity.id
_entity.type
_entity.pdbx_description
1 polymer ?
#
loop_
_entity_poly.entity_id
_entity_poly.type
_entity_poly.pdbx_seq_one_letter_code
_entity_poly.pdbx_strand_id
1 'polypeptide(L)' 'MTAPHNGAHGAVHLLTDSDALTASVRRTVRLEAVPDGKSLVLIDVDQRKPGTQREVRYEITPAEL' A
#
# COMPACT_ATOMS: atom_id res chain seq x y z
N MET A 1 9.88 -6.96 -28.33
CA MET A 1 8.43 -6.69 -28.16
C MET A 1 8.00 -7.42 -26.90
N THR A 2 8.05 -6.75 -25.74
CA THR A 2 7.60 -7.32 -24.46
C THR A 2 6.08 -7.18 -24.38
N ALA A 3 5.37 -8.29 -24.18
CA ALA A 3 3.92 -8.29 -24.02
C ALA A 3 3.50 -7.37 -22.86
N PRO A 4 2.38 -6.66 -22.93
CA PRO A 4 1.87 -5.93 -21.78
C PRO A 4 1.55 -6.95 -20.69
N HIS A 5 2.28 -6.88 -19.57
CA HIS A 5 1.94 -7.64 -18.38
C HIS A 5 0.61 -7.08 -17.87
N ASN A 6 -0.49 -7.82 -18.01
CA ASN A 6 -1.77 -7.52 -17.34
C ASN A 6 -1.66 -7.84 -15.84
N GLY A 7 -0.67 -7.25 -15.17
CA GLY A 7 -0.46 -7.43 -13.73
C GLY A 7 -1.44 -6.58 -12.92
N ALA A 8 -1.53 -6.85 -11.62
CA ALA A 8 -2.20 -5.90 -10.72
C ALA A 8 -1.51 -4.53 -10.81
N HIS A 9 -2.30 -3.47 -10.89
CA HIS A 9 -1.82 -2.09 -10.98
C HIS A 9 -2.68 -1.16 -10.11
N GLY A 10 -2.06 -0.10 -9.60
CA GLY A 10 -2.74 0.94 -8.85
C GLY A 10 -2.46 0.89 -7.35
N ALA A 11 -3.11 1.81 -6.64
CA ALA A 11 -2.97 1.97 -5.19
C ALA A 11 -4.33 2.34 -4.59
N VAL A 12 -4.60 1.81 -3.40
CA VAL A 12 -5.82 2.09 -2.64
C VAL A 12 -5.44 2.59 -1.25
N HIS A 13 -5.89 3.80 -0.91
CA HIS A 13 -5.80 4.31 0.45
C HIS A 13 -6.89 3.66 1.30
N LEU A 14 -6.49 2.84 2.28
CA LEU A 14 -7.39 2.10 3.14
C LEU A 14 -7.75 2.92 4.40
N LEU A 15 -6.80 3.69 4.91
CA LEU A 15 -6.99 4.51 6.11
C LEU A 15 -6.16 5.77 6.04
N THR A 16 -6.77 6.88 6.45
CA THR A 16 -6.11 8.13 6.80
C THR A 16 -6.63 8.55 8.18
N ASP A 17 -5.75 8.55 9.17
CA ASP A 17 -6.01 9.14 10.49
C ASP A 17 -5.40 10.53 10.52
N SER A 18 -6.17 11.53 10.93
CA SER A 18 -5.74 12.92 11.01
C SER A 18 -5.99 13.47 12.42
N ASP A 19 -5.09 14.34 12.86
CA ASP A 19 -5.27 15.13 14.06
C ASP A 19 -6.47 16.07 13.92
N ALA A 20 -7.41 16.04 14.87
CA ALA A 20 -8.63 16.84 14.80
C ALA A 20 -8.40 18.35 15.01
N LEU A 21 -7.32 18.74 15.69
CA LEU A 21 -7.01 20.13 16.01
C LEU A 21 -6.14 20.77 14.93
N THR A 22 -5.20 20.03 14.36
CA THR A 22 -4.23 20.54 13.38
C THR A 22 -4.52 20.12 11.95
N ALA A 23 -5.48 19.20 11.74
CA ALA A 23 -5.75 18.52 10.48
C ALA A 23 -4.55 17.76 9.88
N SER A 24 -3.44 17.61 10.62
CA SER A 24 -2.25 16.92 10.13
C SER A 24 -2.48 15.40 10.12
N VAL A 25 -2.02 14.74 9.05
CA VAL A 25 -2.08 13.27 8.95
C VAL A 25 -1.20 12.63 10.02
N ARG A 26 -1.77 11.74 10.83
CA ARG A 26 -1.05 10.98 11.86
C ARG A 26 -0.70 9.58 11.38
N ARG A 27 -1.56 8.95 10.58
CA ARG A 27 -1.32 7.61 10.05
C ARG A 27 -1.95 7.43 8.68
N THR A 28 -1.25 6.72 7.81
CA THR A 28 -1.81 6.25 6.55
C THR A 28 -1.57 4.76 6.39
N VAL A 29 -2.58 4.06 5.88
CA VAL A 29 -2.44 2.68 5.41
C VAL A 29 -2.82 2.65 3.94
N ARG A 30 -1.90 2.18 3.09
CA ARG A 30 -2.11 2.05 1.65
C ARG A 30 -1.73 0.67 1.18
N LEU A 31 -2.52 0.15 0.25
CA LEU A 31 -2.23 -1.08 -0.49
C LEU A 31 -1.80 -0.69 -1.90
N GLU A 32 -0.63 -1.13 -2.34
CA GLU A 32 -0.08 -0.80 -3.64
C GLU A 32 0.25 -2.07 -4.42
N ALA A 33 -0.07 -2.07 -5.71
CA ALA A 33 0.39 -3.13 -6.59
C ALA A 33 1.87 -2.96 -6.91
N VAL A 34 2.62 -4.06 -6.83
CA VAL A 34 4.04 -4.08 -7.15
C VAL A 34 4.21 -4.28 -8.67
N PRO A 35 5.22 -3.64 -9.31
CA PRO A 35 5.47 -3.80 -10.75
C PRO A 35 5.76 -5.23 -11.23
N ASP A 36 5.95 -6.19 -10.30
CA ASP A 36 6.13 -7.60 -10.63
C ASP A 36 4.83 -8.27 -11.12
N GLY A 37 3.70 -7.56 -11.04
CA GLY A 37 2.40 -7.98 -11.54
C GLY A 37 1.70 -9.06 -10.72
N LYS A 38 2.32 -9.53 -9.63
CA LYS A 38 1.84 -10.65 -8.81
C LYS A 38 1.90 -10.38 -7.31
N SER A 39 2.42 -9.23 -6.88
CA SER A 39 2.46 -8.88 -5.47
C SER A 39 1.72 -7.58 -5.18
N LEU A 40 1.21 -7.48 -3.97
CA LEU A 40 0.77 -6.24 -3.35
C LEU A 40 1.67 -5.94 -2.15
N VAL A 41 1.89 -4.66 -1.86
CA VAL A 41 2.53 -4.20 -0.64
C VAL A 41 1.55 -3.37 0.17
N LEU A 42 1.37 -3.74 1.44
CA LEU A 42 0.65 -2.96 2.42
C LEU A 42 1.66 -2.11 3.19
N ILE A 43 1.51 -0.79 3.09
CA ILE A 43 2.39 0.19 3.70
C ILE A 43 1.62 0.91 4.80
N ASP A 44 2.12 0.82 6.03
CA ASP A 44 1.58 1.49 7.21
C ASP A 44 2.64 2.46 7.76
N VAL A 45 2.31 3.75 7.70
CA VAL A 45 3.16 4.84 8.17
C VAL A 45 2.46 5.54 9.32
N ASP A 46 3.01 5.44 10.52
CA ASP A 46 2.56 6.17 11.71
C ASP A 46 3.51 7.33 11.99
N GLN A 47 3.09 8.56 11.68
CA GLN A 47 3.91 9.76 11.87
C GLN A 47 4.18 10.08 13.33
N ARG A 48 3.44 9.48 14.28
CA ARG A 48 3.71 9.59 15.72
C ARG A 48 4.93 8.75 16.13
N LYS A 49 5.40 7.85 15.26
CA LYS A 49 6.61 7.03 15.44
C LYS A 49 7.54 7.21 14.23
N PRO A 50 8.19 8.38 14.08
CA PRO A 50 9.07 8.66 12.95
C PRO A 50 10.14 7.58 12.77
N GLY A 51 10.37 7.15 11.53
CA GLY A 51 11.31 6.08 11.20
C GLY A 51 10.76 4.66 11.42
N THR A 52 9.56 4.50 11.96
CA THR A 52 8.88 3.20 12.04
C THR A 52 7.81 3.10 10.97
N GLN A 53 8.17 2.52 9.82
CA GLN A 53 7.25 2.11 8.77
C GLN A 53 7.12 0.59 8.80
N ARG A 54 5.90 0.09 8.57
CA ARG A 54 5.66 -1.34 8.39
C ARG A 54 5.29 -1.59 6.94
N GLU A 55 6.00 -2.51 6.32
CA GLU A 55 5.71 -3.01 4.98
C GLU A 55 5.46 -4.51 5.05
N VAL A 56 4.33 -4.93 4.50
CA VAL A 56 4.00 -6.35 4.36
C VAL A 56 3.71 -6.64 2.90
N ARG A 57 4.41 -7.63 2.34
CA ARG A 57 4.20 -8.06 0.96
C ARG A 57 3.28 -9.28 0.93
N TYR A 58 2.30 -9.22 0.06
CA TYR A 58 1.37 -10.31 -0.24
C TYR A 58 1.57 -10.74 -1.68
N GLU A 59 1.58 -12.04 -1.94
CA GLU A 59 1.51 -12.58 -3.29
C GLU A 59 0.05 -12.82 -3.65
N ILE A 60 -0.36 -12.43 -4.86
CA ILE A 60 -1.64 -12.79 -5.45
C ILE A 60 -1.45 -14.13 -6.14
N THR A 61 -2.21 -15.11 -5.67
CA THR A 61 -2.26 -16.45 -6.24
C THR A 61 -3.39 -16.56 -7.26
N PRO A 62 -3.35 -17.54 -8.19
CA PRO A 62 -4.44 -17.75 -9.15
C PRO A 62 -5.81 -18.01 -8.52
N ALA A 63 -5.88 -18.42 -7.25
CA ALA A 63 -7.14 -18.65 -6.54
C ALA A 63 -7.82 -17.34 -6.07
N GLU A 64 -7.11 -16.21 -6.13
CA GLU A 64 -7.58 -14.89 -5.68
C GLU A 64 -7.93 -13.96 -6.85
N LEU A 65 -7.87 -14.48 -8.09
CA LEU A 65 -8.20 -13.78 -9.33
C LEU A 65 -9.60 -14.14 -9.84
#